data_AF-E3IWN2-F1
#
_entry.id   AF-E3IWN2-F1
#
_cell.length_a   1.000
_cell.length_b   1.000
_cell.length_c   1.000
_cell.angle_alpha   90.00
_cell.angle_beta   90.00
_cell.angle_gamma   90.00
#
_symmetry.space_group_name_H-M   'P 1'
#
loop_
_entity.id
_entity.type
_entity.pdbx_description
1 polymer ?
#
loop_
_entity_poly.entity_id
_entity_poly.type
_entity_poly.pdbx_seq_one_letter_code
_entity_poly.pdbx_strand_id
1 'polypeptide(L)' 'MVDVAAVAPLDDLDPRAIGPYVLLGRLGDGGMGSVYLGRRADAAPTGDAGPELVAVKVIRAVWQAALPTVDPRPVPIS' A
#
# COMPACT_ATOMS: atom_id res chain seq x y z
N MET A 1 10.64 -0.78 23.97
CA MET A 1 9.84 -2.00 23.74
C MET A 1 9.05 -1.74 22.47
N VAL A 2 9.46 -2.31 21.34
CA VAL A 2 8.67 -2.19 20.11
C VAL A 2 7.42 -3.02 20.37
N ASP A 3 6.28 -2.36 20.51
CA ASP A 3 5.00 -3.04 20.41
C ASP A 3 4.99 -3.66 19.02
N VAL A 4 5.05 -4.99 18.95
CA VAL A 4 4.90 -5.70 17.69
C VAL A 4 3.43 -5.52 17.36
N ALA A 5 3.13 -4.40 16.68
CA ALA A 5 1.77 -3.98 16.39
C ALA A 5 0.98 -5.21 15.95
N ALA A 6 0.00 -5.60 16.77
CA ALA A 6 -0.76 -6.81 16.54
C ALA A 6 -1.32 -6.75 15.11
N VAL A 7 -1.00 -7.77 14.31
CA VAL A 7 -1.52 -7.88 12.94
C VAL A 7 -3.03 -8.05 13.08
N ALA A 8 -3.78 -7.04 12.64
CA ALA A 8 -5.23 -7.11 12.61
C ALA A 8 -5.67 -8.10 11.51
N PRO A 9 -6.79 -8.83 11.70
CA PRO A 9 -7.35 -9.64 10.62
C PRO A 9 -7.73 -8.75 9.42
N LEU A 10 -7.74 -9.34 8.23
CA LEU A 10 -8.27 -8.67 7.05
C LEU A 10 -9.79 -8.52 7.18
N ASP A 11 -10.30 -7.33 6.86
CA ASP A 11 -11.73 -7.09 6.73
C ASP A 11 -12.28 -7.67 5.42
N ASP A 12 -13.62 -7.74 5.29
CA ASP A 12 -14.28 -8.27 4.09
C ASP A 12 -14.00 -7.45 2.82
N LEU A 13 -13.70 -6.15 2.99
CA LEU A 13 -13.38 -5.24 1.90
C LEU A 13 -11.88 -5.20 1.58
N ASP A 14 -11.05 -5.86 2.38
CA ASP A 14 -9.62 -5.89 2.13
C ASP A 14 -9.28 -6.84 0.99
N PRO A 15 -8.29 -6.47 0.15
CA PRO A 15 -7.78 -7.38 -0.85
C PRO A 15 -7.20 -8.62 -0.19
N ARG A 16 -7.49 -9.79 -0.76
CA ARG A 16 -6.89 -11.07 -0.31
C ARG A 16 -5.52 -11.32 -0.92
N ALA A 17 -5.23 -10.67 -2.07
CA ALA A 17 -3.95 -10.72 -2.73
C ALA A 17 -3.67 -9.42 -3.48
N ILE A 18 -2.39 -9.06 -3.59
CA ILE A 18 -1.88 -7.96 -4.42
C ILE A 18 -0.69 -8.48 -5.21
N GLY A 19 -0.83 -8.55 -6.53
CA GLY A 19 0.17 -9.17 -7.40
C GLY A 19 0.49 -10.60 -6.92
N PRO A 20 1.77 -10.98 -6.76
CA PRO A 20 2.16 -12.32 -6.34
C PRO A 20 2.04 -12.56 -4.82
N TYR A 21 1.54 -11.58 -4.06
CA TYR A 21 1.51 -11.62 -2.60
C TYR A 21 0.10 -11.92 -2.07
N VAL A 22 -0.02 -12.96 -1.25
CA VAL A 22 -1.23 -13.24 -0.47
C VAL A 22 -1.16 -12.45 0.84
N LEU A 23 -2.24 -11.75 1.18
CA LEU A 23 -2.31 -10.92 2.38
C LEU A 23 -2.82 -11.75 3.56
N LEU A 24 -2.18 -11.58 4.72
CA LEU A 24 -2.41 -12.34 5.95
C LEU A 24 -3.11 -11.52 7.03
N GLY A 25 -2.97 -10.20 6.97
CA GLY A 25 -3.60 -9.27 7.90
C GLY A 25 -3.13 -7.85 7.68
N ARG A 26 -3.74 -6.90 8.38
CA ARG A 26 -3.43 -5.48 8.30
C ARG A 26 -2.46 -5.08 9.41
N LEU A 27 -1.40 -4.37 9.02
CA LEU A 27 -0.43 -3.78 9.93
C LEU A 27 -0.81 -2.34 10.31
N GLY A 28 -1.56 -1.65 9.46
CA GLY A 28 -2.13 -0.34 9.77
C GLY A 28 -2.56 0.45 8.54
N ASP A 29 -3.14 1.62 8.81
CA ASP A 29 -3.58 2.61 7.81
C ASP A 29 -2.91 3.95 8.05
N GLY A 30 -2.67 4.69 6.97
CA GLY A 30 -2.19 6.07 7.02
C GLY A 30 -2.68 6.90 5.84
N GLY A 31 -2.37 8.20 5.83
CA GLY A 31 -2.89 9.15 4.83
C GLY A 31 -2.58 8.78 3.36
N MET A 32 -1.54 7.97 3.11
CA MET A 32 -1.18 7.51 1.77
C MET A 32 -1.80 6.15 1.39
N GLY A 33 -2.45 5.44 2.32
CA GLY A 33 -3.06 4.13 2.09
C GLY A 33 -2.83 3.13 3.22
N SER A 34 -2.85 1.85 2.88
CA SER A 34 -2.92 0.75 3.85
C SER A 34 -1.69 -0.14 3.75
N VAL A 35 -1.25 -0.70 4.88
CA VAL A 35 -0.11 -1.62 4.96
C VAL A 35 -0.61 -2.99 5.44
N TYR A 36 -0.26 -4.03 4.67
CA TYR A 36 -0.65 -5.40 4.95
C TYR A 36 0.59 -6.26 5.19
N LEU A 37 0.46 -7.23 6.09
CA LEU A 37 1.37 -8.36 6.16
C LEU A 37 1.00 -9.33 5.03
N GLY A 38 1.99 -9.81 4.28
CA GLY A 38 1.78 -10.78 3.22
C GLY A 38 2.93 -11.76 3.09
N ARG A 39 2.74 -12.74 2.22
CA ARG A 39 3.78 -13.66 1.77
C ARG A 39 3.69 -13.85 0.26
N ARG A 40 4.80 -14.18 -0.38
CA ARG A 40 4.79 -14.54 -1.80
C ARG A 40 4.11 -15.91 -1.96
N ALA A 41 3.19 -16.03 -2.91
CA ALA A 41 2.41 -17.26 -3.10
C ALA A 41 3.25 -18.47 -3.53
N ASP A 42 4.33 -18.23 -4.26
CA ASP A 42 5.27 -19.20 -4.82
C ASP A 42 6.55 -19.37 -3.98
N ALA A 43 6.67 -18.70 -2.83
CA ALA A 43 7.84 -18.82 -1.99
C ALA A 43 7.92 -20.22 -1.36
N ALA A 44 9.04 -20.91 -1.61
CA ALA A 44 9.40 -22.10 -0.86
C ALA A 44 9.73 -21.70 0.60
N PRO A 45 9.43 -22.56 1.58
CA PRO A 45 9.87 -22.34 2.95
C PRO A 45 11.40 -22.21 3.01
N THR A 46 11.89 -21.19 3.71
CA THR A 46 13.33 -21.04 3.97
C THR A 46 13.67 -21.82 5.23
N GLY A 47 13.86 -23.14 5.08
CA GLY A 47 14.11 -24.05 6.21
C GLY A 47 12.96 -24.06 7.23
N ASP A 48 13.30 -24.20 8.51
CA ASP A 48 12.31 -24.32 9.60
C ASP A 48 11.61 -23.00 9.96
N ALA A 49 12.05 -21.86 9.39
CA ALA A 49 11.56 -20.53 9.73
C ALA A 49 10.19 -20.19 9.10
N GLY A 50 9.66 -21.04 8.24
CA GLY A 50 8.40 -20.81 7.52
C GLY A 50 8.57 -19.90 6.29
N PRO A 51 7.46 -19.39 5.72
CA PRO A 51 7.50 -18.54 4.53
C PRO A 51 8.04 -17.14 4.88
N GLU A 52 8.78 -16.55 3.95
CA GLU A 52 9.22 -15.16 4.07
C GLU A 52 8.01 -14.21 4.13
N LEU A 53 7.97 -13.39 5.18
CA LEU A 53 6.92 -12.40 5.41
C LEU A 53 7.35 -11.03 4.90
N VAL A 54 6.45 -10.33 4.24
CA VAL A 54 6.68 -9.01 3.65
C VAL A 54 5.59 -8.02 4.07
N ALA A 55 5.93 -6.73 4.07
CA ALA A 55 4.95 -5.65 4.18
C ALA A 55 4.55 -5.17 2.78
N VAL A 56 3.27 -5.26 2.44
CA VAL A 56 2.70 -4.75 1.19
C VAL A 56 2.00 -3.43 1.47
N LYS A 57 2.55 -2.33 0.96
CA LYS A 57 1.93 -1.01 1.07
C LYS A 57 1.11 -0.71 -0.17
N VAL A 58 -0.20 -0.62 0.00
CA VAL A 58 -1.13 -0.20 -1.06
C VAL A 58 -1.32 1.31 -0.96
N ILE A 59 -0.95 2.02 -2.02
CA ILE A 59 -1.08 3.48 -2.08
C ILE A 59 -2.45 3.84 -2.66
N ARG A 60 -3.23 4.65 -1.94
CA ARG A 60 -4.46 5.23 -2.50
C ARG A 60 -4.07 6.26 -3.53
N ALA A 61 -4.51 6.09 -4.77
CA ALA A 61 -4.33 7.09 -5.80
C ALA A 61 -5.23 8.30 -5.51
N VAL A 62 -4.73 9.24 -4.71
CA VAL A 62 -5.26 10.60 -4.65
C VAL A 62 -4.20 11.56 -5.18
N TRP A 63 -3.95 11.48 -6.48
CA TRP A 63 -3.25 12.55 -7.17
C TRP A 63 -4.26 13.63 -7.56
N GLN A 64 -4.37 14.68 -6.76
CA GLN A 64 -4.83 15.99 -7.24
C GLN A 64 -3.61 16.90 -7.36
N ALA A 65 -2.90 16.81 -8.48
CA ALA A 65 -2.16 17.97 -8.91
C ALA A 65 -3.21 18.98 -9.40
N ALA A 66 -3.54 19.97 -8.58
CA ALA A 66 -4.15 21.18 -9.12
C ALA A 66 -3.15 21.72 -10.14
N LEU A 67 -3.42 21.51 -11.43
CA LEU A 67 -2.70 22.26 -12.46
C LEU A 67 -2.88 23.73 -12.10
N PRO A 68 -1.81 24.55 -12.01
CA PRO A 68 -2.03 25.98 -11.94
C PRO A 68 -2.89 26.32 -13.16
N THR A 69 -4.09 26.84 -12.92
CA THR A 69 -4.90 27.40 -14.00
C THR A 69 -4.06 28.50 -14.62
N VAL A 70 -3.42 28.20 -15.75
CA VAL A 70 -2.74 29.21 -16.55
C VAL A 70 -3.85 30.14 -17.03
N ASP A 71 -3.90 31.35 -16.47
CA ASP A 71 -4.76 32.42 -16.95
C ASP A 71 -4.39 32.75 -18.41
N PRO A 72 -5.25 32.48 -19.40
CA PRO A 72 -4.92 32.66 -20.82
C PRO A 72 -5.05 34.12 -21.25
N ARG A 73 -4.72 35.09 -20.39
CA ARG A 73 -4.80 36.51 -20.78
C ARG A 73 -3.77 36.78 -21.89
N PRO A 74 -4.22 37.28 -23.06
CA PRO A 74 -3.30 37.63 -24.14
C PRO A 74 -2.39 38.76 -23.68
N VAL A 75 -1.08 38.58 -23.81
CA VAL A 75 -0.10 39.65 -23.64
C VAL A 75 -0.19 40.59 -24.85
N PRO A 76 -0.51 41.88 -24.67
CA PRO A 76 -0.51 42.82 -25.78
C PRO A 76 0.93 43.02 -26.26
N ILE A 77 1.19 42.71 -27.54
CA ILE A 77 2.42 43.10 -28.21
C ILE A 77 2.37 44.62 -28.43
N SER A 78 3.38 45.34 -27.91
CA SER A 78 3.62 46.76 -28.24
C SER A 78 4.46 46.89 -29.50
#